data_AF-A0A3M1YMD4-F1
#
_entry.id   AF-A0A3M1YMD4-F1
#
_cell.length_a   1.000
_cell.length_b   1.000
_cell.length_c   1.000
_cell.angle_alpha   90.00
_cell.angle_beta   90.00
_cell.angle_gamma   90.00
#
_symmetry.space_group_name_H-M   'P 1'
#
loop_
_entity.id
_entity.type
_entity.pdbx_description
1 polymer ?
#
loop_
_entity_poly.entity_id
_entity_poly.type
_entity_poly.pdbx_seq_one_letter_code
_entity_poly.pdbx_strand_id
1 'polypeptide(L)'
;KYVLPELQSPVEIFCADAFAFAFQHTEQYDLIAMDVFLDDLVPPHFEDTAFLEALRALLRDDGFLLYNRLALTDEDRRLSRRFFEVPFKQVFPEGQLLDLDGNYMLTNRAF
;
A
#
# COMPACT_ATOMS: atom_id res chain seq x y z
N LYS A 1 -3.37 30.62 3.55
CA LYS A 1 -4.61 30.21 4.27
C LYS A 1 -5.49 29.53 3.24
N TYR A 2 -5.26 28.24 2.97
CA TYR A 2 -5.94 27.51 1.89
C TYR A 2 -6.66 26.32 2.53
N VAL A 3 -7.93 26.53 2.82
CA VAL A 3 -8.88 25.47 3.15
C VAL A 3 -9.72 25.43 1.85
N LEU A 4 -9.90 24.35 1.09
CA LEU A 4 -10.50 23.01 1.34
C LEU A 4 -12.03 22.89 1.52
N PRO A 5 -12.87 23.92 1.82
CA PRO A 5 -14.28 23.67 2.12
C PRO A 5 -15.16 23.47 0.86
N GLU A 6 -14.60 23.52 -0.35
CA GLU A 6 -15.38 23.42 -1.60
C GLU A 6 -15.07 22.18 -2.44
N LEU A 7 -14.17 21.29 -2.00
CA LEU A 7 -13.91 20.05 -2.73
C LEU A 7 -15.04 19.04 -2.40
N GLN A 8 -16.13 19.08 -3.18
CA GLN A 8 -17.11 18.01 -3.20
C GLN A 8 -16.52 16.81 -3.96
N SER A 9 -15.64 16.07 -3.30
CA SER A 9 -15.27 14.74 -3.77
C SER A 9 -16.36 13.77 -3.31
N PRO A 10 -16.97 12.97 -4.20
CA PRO A 10 -17.73 11.83 -3.73
C PRO A 10 -16.81 10.94 -2.88
N VAL A 11 -17.25 10.58 -1.69
CA VAL A 11 -16.56 9.63 -0.80
C VAL A 11 -17.47 8.44 -0.64
N GLU A 12 -16.96 7.27 -1.00
CA GLU A 12 -17.62 5.99 -0.77
C GLU A 12 -16.86 5.23 0.32
N ILE A 13 -17.61 4.60 1.24
CA ILE A 13 -17.05 3.84 2.35
C ILE A 13 -17.57 2.42 2.26
N PHE A 14 -16.65 1.46 2.10
CA PHE A 14 -16.95 0.04 2.13
C PHE A 14 -16.67 -0.52 3.53
N CYS A 15 -17.72 -0.93 4.25
CA CYS A 15 -17.57 -1.62 5.53
C CYS A 15 -17.32 -3.12 5.29
N ALA A 16 -16.10 -3.46 4.88
CA ALA A 16 -15.68 -4.82 4.57
C ALA A 16 -14.23 -5.06 5.02
N ASP A 17 -13.84 -6.34 5.06
CA ASP A 17 -12.45 -6.72 5.20
C ASP A 17 -11.67 -6.30 3.93
N ALA A 18 -10.56 -5.58 4.13
CA ALA A 18 -9.78 -5.01 3.02
C ALA A 18 -9.10 -6.09 2.17
N PHE A 19 -8.73 -7.22 2.77
CA PHE A 19 -8.17 -8.34 2.03
C PHE A 19 -9.24 -8.93 1.10
N ALA A 20 -10.43 -9.26 1.63
CA ALA A 20 -11.54 -9.76 0.82
C ALA A 20 -11.96 -8.76 -0.28
N PHE A 21 -11.99 -7.45 0.05
CA PHE A 21 -12.27 -6.39 -0.92
C PHE A 21 -11.29 -6.45 -2.10
N ALA A 22 -9.99 -6.55 -1.83
CA ALA A 22 -8.97 -6.55 -2.88
C ALA A 22 -9.15 -7.69 -3.90
N PHE A 23 -9.68 -8.85 -3.47
CA PHE A 23 -9.91 -9.99 -4.36
C PHE A 23 -11.27 -9.98 -5.08
N GLN A 24 -12.26 -9.26 -4.54
CA GLN A 24 -13.63 -9.28 -5.07
C GLN A 24 -13.98 -8.05 -5.91
N HIS A 25 -13.29 -6.95 -5.65
CA HIS A 25 -13.53 -5.70 -6.33
C HIS A 25 -12.91 -5.71 -7.74
N THR A 26 -13.54 -5.00 -8.68
CA THR A 26 -13.13 -5.03 -10.10
C THR A 26 -12.85 -3.65 -10.69
N GLU A 27 -13.16 -2.56 -9.98
CA GLU A 27 -12.81 -1.23 -10.45
C GLU A 27 -11.31 -0.98 -10.28
N GLN A 28 -10.77 -0.15 -11.18
CA GLN A 28 -9.35 0.21 -11.17
C GLN A 28 -9.15 1.65 -10.74
N TYR A 29 -8.03 1.88 -10.07
CA TYR A 29 -7.70 3.14 -9.41
C TYR A 29 -6.39 3.73 -9.96
N ASP A 30 -6.36 5.05 -10.09
CA ASP A 30 -5.14 5.80 -10.40
C ASP A 30 -4.18 5.86 -9.19
N LEU A 31 -4.71 5.70 -7.97
CA LEU A 31 -3.96 5.72 -6.72
C LEU A 31 -4.56 4.73 -5.73
N ILE A 32 -3.72 3.87 -5.16
CA ILE A 32 -4.05 3.07 -3.99
C ILE A 32 -3.12 3.47 -2.85
N ALA A 33 -3.69 3.82 -1.70
CA ALA A 33 -2.97 4.02 -0.46
C ALA A 33 -3.28 2.87 0.50
N MET A 34 -2.33 1.96 0.68
CA MET A 34 -2.39 0.87 1.63
C MET A 34 -1.79 1.34 2.95
N ASP A 35 -2.66 1.56 3.95
CA ASP A 35 -2.32 2.06 5.28
C ASP A 35 -3.02 1.21 6.37
N VAL A 36 -2.87 -0.11 6.29
CA VAL A 36 -3.54 -1.07 7.17
C VAL A 36 -2.57 -1.60 8.22
N PHE A 37 -2.89 -1.36 9.49
CA PHE A 37 -2.18 -1.89 10.64
C PHE A 37 -3.15 -2.54 11.62
N LEU A 38 -2.72 -3.65 12.22
CA LEU A 38 -3.28 -4.18 13.45
C LEU A 38 -2.24 -3.96 14.54
N ASP A 39 -2.55 -3.10 15.50
CA ASP A 39 -1.59 -2.54 16.45
C ASP A 39 -0.41 -1.85 15.74
N ASP A 40 0.77 -2.46 15.75
CA ASP A 40 2.01 -1.97 15.15
C ASP A 40 2.48 -2.81 13.95
N LEU A 41 1.68 -3.79 13.50
CA LEU A 41 2.08 -4.69 12.43
C LEU A 41 1.08 -4.71 11.29
N VAL A 42 1.60 -4.81 10.07
CA VAL A 42 0.77 -5.20 8.92
C VAL A 42 0.49 -6.70 9.05
N PRO A 43 -0.78 -7.13 9.04
CA PRO A 43 -1.09 -8.55 9.12
C PRO A 43 -0.43 -9.37 7.99
N PRO A 44 0.13 -10.57 8.26
CA PRO A 44 0.96 -11.30 7.28
C PRO A 44 0.30 -11.58 5.92
N HIS A 45 -1.02 -11.75 5.89
CA HIS A 45 -1.76 -11.99 4.64
C HIS A 45 -1.73 -10.80 3.68
N PHE A 46 -1.48 -9.58 4.18
CA PHE A 46 -1.24 -8.41 3.34
C PHE A 46 0.20 -8.35 2.79
N GLU A 47 1.09 -9.20 3.27
CA GLU A 47 2.49 -9.29 2.81
C GLU A 47 2.69 -10.37 1.73
N ASP A 48 1.67 -11.18 1.45
CA ASP A 48 1.74 -12.25 0.47
C ASP A 48 1.68 -11.72 -0.98
N THR A 49 2.41 -12.38 -1.88
CA THR A 49 2.43 -12.02 -3.31
C THR A 49 1.04 -12.08 -3.95
N ALA A 50 0.16 -12.97 -3.49
CA ALA A 50 -1.21 -13.04 -3.98
C ALA A 50 -2.00 -11.75 -3.69
N PHE A 51 -1.81 -11.15 -2.51
CA PHE A 51 -2.46 -9.88 -2.18
C PHE A 51 -1.86 -8.72 -2.98
N LEU A 52 -0.54 -8.71 -3.16
CA LEU A 52 0.14 -7.71 -3.98
C LEU A 52 -0.30 -7.76 -5.45
N GLU A 53 -0.49 -8.95 -6.02
CA GLU A 53 -1.05 -9.11 -7.37
C GLU A 53 -2.51 -8.66 -7.44
N ALA A 54 -3.29 -8.87 -6.37
CA ALA A 54 -4.65 -8.33 -6.29
C ALA A 54 -4.64 -6.79 -6.30
N LEU A 55 -3.76 -6.15 -5.52
CA LEU A 55 -3.57 -4.69 -5.57
C LEU A 55 -3.11 -4.22 -6.95
N ARG A 56 -2.20 -4.95 -7.60
CA ARG A 56 -1.77 -4.64 -8.96
C ARG A 56 -2.91 -4.70 -9.96
N ALA A 57 -3.81 -5.67 -9.85
CA ALA A 57 -4.99 -5.79 -10.73
C ALA A 57 -6.00 -4.65 -10.53
N LEU A 58 -6.06 -4.08 -9.32
CA LEU A 58 -6.86 -2.91 -8.97
C LEU A 58 -6.19 -1.58 -9.37
N LEU A 59 -4.92 -1.58 -9.78
CA LEU A 59 -4.28 -0.39 -10.32
C LEU A 59 -4.55 -0.31 -11.83
N ARG A 60 -4.74 0.92 -12.31
CA ARG A 60 -4.60 1.21 -13.74
C ARG A 60 -3.15 1.03 -14.16
N ASP A 61 -2.90 0.91 -15.46
CA ASP A 61 -1.55 0.73 -16.02
C ASP A 61 -0.56 1.84 -15.58
N ASP A 62 -1.04 3.07 -15.43
CA ASP A 62 -0.31 4.23 -14.94
C ASP A 62 -0.58 4.56 -13.47
N GLY A 63 -1.32 3.69 -12.78
CA GLY A 63 -1.68 3.83 -11.38
C GLY A 63 -0.47 3.80 -10.44
N PHE A 64 -0.64 4.41 -9.28
CA PHE A 64 0.41 4.50 -8.26
C PHE A 64 -0.02 3.79 -6.97
N LEU A 65 0.90 3.02 -6.40
CA LEU A 65 0.73 2.38 -5.09
C LEU A 65 1.56 3.13 -4.07
N LEU A 66 0.96 3.46 -2.94
CA LEU A 66 1.63 3.86 -1.70
C LEU A 66 1.34 2.79 -0.66
N TYR A 67 2.36 2.09 -0.18
CA TYR A 67 2.22 1.04 0.82
C TYR A 67 3.01 1.43 2.07
N ASN A 68 2.29 1.83 3.12
CA ASN A 68 2.89 2.30 4.36
C ASN A 68 3.42 1.14 5.20
N ARG A 69 4.57 1.36 5.84
CA ARG A 69 5.26 0.37 6.67
C ARG A 69 5.93 1.07 7.85
N LEU A 70 5.91 0.46 9.04
CA LEU A 70 6.71 0.97 10.14
C LEU A 70 8.20 0.78 9.89
N ALA A 71 8.98 1.72 10.40
CA ALA A 71 10.44 1.74 10.38
C ALA A 71 11.02 2.42 11.64
N LEU A 72 10.30 2.32 12.77
CA LEU A 72 10.66 2.99 14.02
C LEU A 72 11.77 2.25 14.77
N THR A 73 11.62 0.94 14.92
CA THR A 73 12.59 0.05 15.55
C THR A 73 13.47 -0.66 14.52
N ASP A 74 14.59 -1.24 14.96
CA ASP A 74 15.45 -2.03 14.08
C ASP A 74 14.75 -3.28 13.56
N GLU A 75 13.83 -3.85 14.33
CA GLU A 75 13.00 -4.97 13.90
C GLU A 75 12.02 -4.56 12.81
N ASP A 76 11.35 -3.41 12.95
CA ASP A 76 10.45 -2.88 11.91
C ASP A 76 11.21 -2.65 10.60
N ARG A 77 12.39 -2.01 10.69
CA ARG A 77 13.25 -1.78 9.52
C ARG A 77 13.64 -3.10 8.87
N ARG A 78 13.98 -4.12 9.66
CA ARG A 78 14.38 -5.44 9.15
C ARG A 78 13.22 -6.15 8.46
N LEU A 79 12.04 -6.18 9.09
CA LEU A 79 10.84 -6.81 8.53
C LEU A 79 10.38 -6.09 7.27
N SER A 80 10.29 -4.76 7.30
CA SER A 80 9.87 -3.95 6.15
C SER A 80 10.85 -4.06 4.97
N ARG A 81 12.17 -4.11 5.21
CA ARG A 81 13.15 -4.39 4.13
C ARG A 81 12.99 -5.80 3.57
N ARG A 82 12.79 -6.82 4.41
CA ARG A 82 12.59 -8.20 3.95
C ARG A 82 11.33 -8.32 3.10
N PHE A 83 10.23 -7.72 3.52
CA PHE A 83 8.99 -7.64 2.76
C PHE A 83 9.21 -6.93 1.42
N PHE A 84 9.92 -5.80 1.43
CA PHE A 84 10.26 -5.09 0.21
C PHE A 84 11.08 -5.96 -0.76
N GLU A 85 12.20 -6.51 -0.30
CA GLU A 85 13.17 -7.22 -1.15
C GLU A 85 12.63 -8.52 -1.75
N VAL A 86 11.71 -9.20 -1.07
CA VAL A 86 11.24 -10.52 -1.49
C VAL A 86 9.84 -10.46 -2.12
N PRO A 87 8.71 -10.47 -1.38
CA PRO A 87 7.39 -10.51 -2.00
C PRO A 87 7.06 -9.23 -2.78
N PHE A 88 7.44 -8.05 -2.30
CA PHE A 88 7.07 -6.79 -2.96
C PHE A 88 7.76 -6.62 -4.31
N LYS A 89 9.10 -6.74 -4.36
CA LYS A 89 9.86 -6.61 -5.62
C LYS A 89 9.58 -7.75 -6.61
N GLN A 90 9.04 -8.89 -6.17
CA GLN A 90 8.58 -9.94 -7.07
C GLN A 90 7.37 -9.47 -7.91
N VAL A 91 6.43 -8.74 -7.32
CA VAL A 91 5.22 -8.24 -8.01
C VAL A 91 5.44 -6.86 -8.64
N PHE A 92 6.24 -6.01 -7.99
CA PHE A 92 6.59 -4.67 -8.44
C PHE A 92 8.11 -4.53 -8.64
N PRO A 93 8.68 -5.05 -9.76
CA PRO A 93 10.12 -5.03 -10.00
C PRO A 93 10.74 -3.63 -10.08
N GLU A 94 9.95 -2.62 -10.41
CA GLU A 94 10.38 -1.21 -10.46
C GLU A 94 10.13 -0.47 -9.13
N GLY A 95 9.60 -1.16 -8.12
CA GLY A 95 9.20 -0.54 -6.87
C GLY A 95 10.36 0.03 -6.08
N GLN A 96 10.07 1.08 -5.31
CA GLN A 96 11.03 1.79 -4.46
C GLN A 96 10.62 1.73 -2.99
N LEU A 97 11.61 1.90 -2.11
CA LEU A 97 11.42 2.07 -0.68
C LEU A 97 11.98 3.44 -0.31
N LEU A 98 11.12 4.30 0.22
CA LEU A 98 11.48 5.61 0.73
C LEU A 98 11.55 5.58 2.25
N ASP A 99 12.63 6.11 2.81
CA ASP A 99 12.78 6.31 4.25
C ASP A 99 12.21 7.69 4.64
N LEU A 100 11.12 7.70 5.40
CA LEU A 100 10.35 8.89 5.77
C LEU A 100 10.34 9.15 7.28
N ASP A 101 11.46 8.90 7.96
CA ASP A 101 11.67 9.16 9.39
C ASP A 101 10.60 8.51 10.29
N GLY A 102 10.80 7.21 10.54
CA GLY A 102 9.92 6.39 11.38
C GLY A 102 8.97 5.49 10.58
N ASN A 103 8.74 5.80 9.30
CA ASN A 103 8.02 4.95 8.36
C ASN A 103 8.82 4.72 7.08
N TYR A 104 8.58 3.58 6.44
CA TYR A 104 8.93 3.36 5.05
C TYR A 104 7.68 3.49 4.19
N MET A 105 7.83 4.16 3.05
CA MET A 105 6.82 4.19 2.01
C MET A 105 7.32 3.36 0.83
N LEU A 106 6.60 2.29 0.54
CA LEU A 106 6.90 1.43 -0.60
C LEU A 106 6.03 1.87 -1.78
N THR A 107 6.62 2.01 -2.96
CA THR A 107 5.90 2.41 -4.18
C THR A 107 6.05 1.37 -5.27
N ASN A 108 5.05 1.22 -6.14
CA ASN A 108 5.11 0.26 -7.26
C ASN A 108 6.12 0.67 -8.36
N ARG A 109 6.45 1.96 -8.43
CA ARG A 109 7.42 2.55 -9.37
C ARG A 109 8.05 3.83 -8.79
N ALA A 110 9.05 4.38 -9.48
CA ALA A 110 9.63 5.67 -9.14
C ALA A 110 8.66 6.84 -9.40
N PHE A 111 8.87 7.96 -8.69
CA PHE A 111 8.18 9.24 -8.93
C PHE A 111 8.63 9.91 -10.23
#